data_AF-M2AND6-F1
#
_entry.id   AF-M2AND6-F1
#
_cell.length_a   1.000
_cell.length_b   1.000
_cell.length_c   1.000
_cell.angle_alpha   90.00
_cell.angle_beta   90.00
_cell.angle_gamma   90.00
#
_symmetry.space_group_name_H-M   'P 1'
#
loop_
_entity.id
_entity.type
_entity.pdbx_description
1 polymer ?
#
loop_
_entity_poly.entity_id
_entity_poly.type
_entity_poly.pdbx_seq_one_letter_code
_entity_poly.pdbx_strand_id
1 'polypeptide(L)'
;MIEPSRKAALVYLFTVLIFAIAAYRPVNTAGSDNQLGSDENSRSADTNAVPAKNQSSEAFRDPSVNPAAKKKPRVLVTSDGEIDDQCSLVRFLLYANEWDIEGIITSSSQYHAHGHRWPGDDWVQPYLTAYSKVYQNLVQHDPEYPTIEFLQSRTLLGNVRTEGEMDEITPGSQHIVKVLLDETDDRPIWIQAWGGTNTIARALQTIESEHPDQVESVANKMRFFFIWEQDSTYQSYIRPRWGKHNIPTIISDQFIAIFYHWKKYLPAEQQSFLAGSWMRPNILEDHGPLCALYPAHKGDDKGFDAGDFRSEGDSPAFLHTIPVGLRSMESPGWGGWGGRYVKVRENTWLDPVADSTYSYPDGRWYGDSAWGRSRLRENRPNDAELTLYVKPIWRWMEAMQNDFAARADWCIKSFAEANHPPIVKLATPLDLQVQAGKEVSLSAHGSSDPDGDQLSYRWWHYQEAGTFPHTIQIRDAAQQDASFSVPKSARQGETIHLICEVTDNGTPALTRYQRVLIQVK
;
A
#
# COMPACT_ATOMS: atom_id res chain seq x y z
N MET A 1 65.07 4.38 -0.18
CA MET A 1 65.85 3.72 0.88
C MET A 1 65.70 4.54 2.15
N ILE A 2 65.19 3.91 3.21
CA ILE A 2 65.25 4.26 4.64
C ILE A 2 64.40 5.47 5.12
N GLU A 3 63.29 5.12 5.78
CA GLU A 3 62.44 5.85 6.75
C GLU A 3 63.13 6.04 8.14
N PRO A 4 62.50 6.62 9.20
CA PRO A 4 61.49 7.71 9.32
C PRO A 4 61.75 8.65 10.55
N SER A 5 61.00 9.76 10.70
CA SER A 5 60.76 10.34 12.04
C SER A 5 59.43 11.11 12.20
N ARG A 6 58.63 10.53 13.10
CA ARG A 6 57.71 11.06 14.13
C ARG A 6 56.85 12.32 13.90
N LYS A 7 55.54 12.02 14.00
CA LYS A 7 54.34 12.85 14.18
C LYS A 7 54.38 13.74 15.43
N ALA A 8 53.75 14.91 15.32
CA ALA A 8 53.33 15.75 16.43
C ALA A 8 51.84 16.16 16.26
N ALA A 9 51.17 16.22 17.42
CA ALA A 9 50.01 17.04 17.79
C ALA A 9 48.63 16.80 17.14
N LEU A 10 47.74 16.16 17.90
CA LEU A 10 46.33 16.53 17.95
C LEU A 10 45.90 16.56 19.44
N VAL A 11 45.39 17.71 19.87
CA VAL A 11 44.84 18.00 21.21
C VAL A 11 43.35 18.30 21.02
N TYR A 12 42.57 18.03 22.08
CA TYR A 12 41.15 18.34 22.32
C TYR A 12 40.15 17.24 21.94
N LEU A 13 39.65 16.46 22.92
CA LEU A 13 38.53 16.84 23.80
C LEU A 13 38.30 15.78 24.90
N PHE A 14 38.31 16.26 26.15
CA PHE A 14 37.50 15.89 27.32
C PHE A 14 37.17 14.42 27.71
N THR A 15 37.75 14.07 28.87
CA THR A 15 37.36 13.13 29.95
C THR A 15 35.89 13.32 30.37
N VAL A 16 35.09 12.29 30.70
CA VAL A 16 34.84 11.67 32.04
C VAL A 16 33.73 10.61 31.79
N LEU A 17 33.84 9.31 32.13
CA LEU A 17 33.67 8.70 33.47
C LEU A 17 34.05 7.19 33.39
N ILE A 18 34.73 6.66 34.42
CA ILE A 18 35.14 5.25 34.57
C ILE A 18 34.35 4.62 35.74
N PHE A 19 34.18 3.28 35.67
CA PHE A 19 33.81 2.27 36.68
C PHE A 19 32.30 2.00 36.86
N ALA A 20 31.81 0.76 36.92
CA ALA A 20 32.45 -0.51 37.29
C ALA A 20 31.80 -1.74 36.61
N ILE A 21 32.63 -2.75 36.37
CA ILE A 21 32.28 -4.14 36.07
C ILE A 21 32.05 -4.86 37.42
N ALA A 22 30.96 -5.62 37.53
CA ALA A 22 30.90 -6.79 38.42
C ALA A 22 29.90 -7.81 37.85
N ALA A 23 30.42 -9.02 37.67
CA ALA A 23 29.78 -10.19 37.12
C ALA A 23 28.72 -10.77 38.07
N TYR A 24 27.63 -11.34 37.54
CA TYR A 24 26.85 -12.36 38.24
C TYR A 24 26.03 -13.23 37.28
N ARG A 25 26.40 -14.52 37.21
CA ARG A 25 25.58 -15.71 36.89
C ARG A 25 26.45 -16.94 37.22
N PRO A 26 25.89 -18.14 37.38
CA PRO A 26 24.63 -18.60 38.01
C PRO A 26 24.93 -19.78 38.97
N VAL A 27 23.91 -20.53 39.46
CA VAL A 27 23.90 -21.98 39.87
C VAL A 27 22.58 -22.26 40.64
N ASN A 28 21.63 -22.99 40.02
CA ASN A 28 21.20 -24.40 40.29
C ASN A 28 20.19 -24.56 41.45
N THR A 29 19.24 -25.50 41.54
CA THR A 29 18.68 -26.64 40.74
C THR A 29 17.54 -27.26 41.58
N ALA A 30 16.65 -28.05 40.94
CA ALA A 30 15.82 -29.16 41.47
C ALA A 30 14.57 -28.80 42.31
N GLY A 31 13.47 -29.57 42.31
CA GLY A 31 13.07 -30.85 41.69
C GLY A 31 11.52 -30.91 41.62
N SER A 32 10.90 -31.64 40.69
CA SER A 32 10.55 -33.09 40.70
C SER A 32 9.14 -33.39 41.24
N ASP A 33 8.40 -34.14 40.42
CA ASP A 33 7.36 -35.16 40.72
C ASP A 33 5.99 -34.73 41.27
N ASN A 34 4.91 -35.01 40.52
CA ASN A 34 4.21 -36.28 40.72
C ASN A 34 3.22 -36.65 39.60
N GLN A 35 3.09 -37.96 39.44
CA GLN A 35 2.36 -38.73 38.45
C GLN A 35 1.00 -39.23 38.99
N LEU A 36 0.11 -39.56 38.04
CA LEU A 36 -0.82 -40.72 37.99
C LEU A 36 -2.11 -40.80 38.85
N GLY A 37 -3.13 -41.39 38.20
CA GLY A 37 -4.39 -41.92 38.73
C GLY A 37 -5.55 -41.62 37.75
N SER A 38 -5.69 -42.30 36.61
CA SER A 38 -6.45 -43.56 36.43
C SER A 38 -7.79 -43.62 37.17
N ASP A 39 -8.91 -43.68 36.44
CA ASP A 39 -9.70 -44.93 36.37
C ASP A 39 -10.89 -44.80 35.41
N GLU A 40 -11.01 -45.83 34.59
CA GLU A 40 -12.13 -46.19 33.74
C GLU A 40 -13.37 -46.54 34.59
N ASN A 41 -14.58 -46.23 34.13
CA ASN A 41 -15.51 -47.31 33.84
C ASN A 41 -16.71 -46.91 32.96
N SER A 42 -16.84 -47.72 31.92
CA SER A 42 -17.97 -47.91 31.03
C SER A 42 -19.30 -48.23 31.73
N ARG A 43 -20.44 -47.83 31.13
CA ARG A 43 -21.40 -48.77 30.52
C ARG A 43 -22.57 -48.08 29.79
N SER A 44 -22.81 -48.65 28.62
CA SER A 44 -23.87 -48.51 27.62
C SER A 44 -25.32 -48.63 28.12
N ALA A 45 -26.27 -47.97 27.45
CA ALA A 45 -27.17 -48.62 26.47
C ALA A 45 -28.20 -47.64 25.88
N ASP A 46 -28.20 -47.58 24.54
CA ASP A 46 -29.26 -47.35 23.55
C ASP A 46 -30.59 -46.69 23.95
N THR A 47 -31.02 -45.71 23.14
CA THR A 47 -32.14 -45.89 22.20
C THR A 47 -32.35 -44.69 21.27
N ASN A 48 -32.75 -45.02 20.03
CA ASN A 48 -32.98 -44.15 18.88
C ASN A 48 -33.94 -42.97 19.12
N ALA A 49 -33.55 -41.76 18.70
CA ALA A 49 -34.49 -40.72 18.27
C ALA A 49 -33.84 -39.78 17.23
N VAL A 50 -34.60 -39.55 16.15
CA VAL A 50 -34.31 -38.70 14.98
C VAL A 50 -34.05 -37.23 15.39
N PRO A 51 -33.05 -36.52 14.83
CA PRO A 51 -32.78 -35.14 15.24
C PRO A 51 -33.74 -34.17 14.55
N ALA A 52 -34.52 -33.45 15.35
CA ALA A 52 -35.33 -32.32 14.91
C ALA A 52 -34.52 -31.02 15.03
N LYS A 53 -34.31 -30.37 13.88
CA LYS A 53 -34.01 -28.94 13.66
C LYS A 53 -32.82 -28.33 14.40
N ASN A 54 -31.73 -28.15 13.63
CA ASN A 54 -30.74 -27.09 13.82
C ASN A 54 -31.43 -25.74 14.07
N GLN A 55 -31.31 -25.21 15.28
CA GLN A 55 -31.37 -23.77 15.52
C GLN A 55 -30.00 -23.22 15.17
N SER A 56 -29.85 -22.76 13.93
CA SER A 56 -28.75 -21.91 13.50
C SER A 56 -28.81 -20.59 14.26
N SER A 57 -27.66 -20.20 14.79
CA SER A 57 -27.32 -18.91 15.38
C SER A 57 -27.80 -17.73 14.53
N GLU A 58 -28.90 -17.09 14.95
CA GLU A 58 -29.15 -15.69 14.61
C GLU A 58 -28.22 -14.83 15.48
N ALA A 59 -27.04 -14.54 14.95
CA ALA A 59 -26.17 -13.50 15.49
C ALA A 59 -26.82 -12.13 15.25
N PHE A 60 -26.80 -11.31 16.30
CA PHE A 60 -27.32 -9.95 16.40
C PHE A 60 -26.99 -9.11 15.16
N ARG A 61 -28.01 -8.80 14.35
CA ARG A 61 -27.97 -7.65 13.44
C ARG A 61 -28.38 -6.42 14.23
N ASP A 62 -27.41 -5.55 14.52
CA ASP A 62 -27.68 -4.19 14.97
C ASP A 62 -28.38 -3.41 13.83
N PRO A 63 -29.64 -2.94 14.01
CA PRO A 63 -30.35 -2.18 12.99
C PRO A 63 -29.89 -0.72 12.85
N SER A 64 -28.85 -0.28 13.58
CA SER A 64 -28.38 1.11 13.58
C SER A 64 -27.25 1.42 12.60
N VAL A 65 -26.79 0.45 11.82
CA VAL A 65 -25.97 0.72 10.63
C VAL A 65 -26.91 0.97 9.46
N ASN A 66 -27.24 2.24 9.19
CA ASN A 66 -27.61 2.64 7.84
C ASN A 66 -26.29 2.98 7.13
N PRO A 67 -25.71 2.06 6.34
CA PRO A 67 -24.53 2.38 5.60
C PRO A 67 -25.01 3.28 4.46
N ALA A 68 -24.55 4.53 4.42
CA ALA A 68 -24.12 4.98 3.10
C ALA A 68 -23.09 3.93 2.70
N ALA A 69 -23.51 2.93 1.90
CA ALA A 69 -22.70 1.78 1.51
C ALA A 69 -21.31 2.32 1.23
N LYS A 70 -20.32 1.87 2.02
CA LYS A 70 -18.96 2.39 1.95
C LYS A 70 -18.48 2.04 0.54
N LYS A 71 -18.65 2.98 -0.40
CA LYS A 71 -18.53 2.64 -1.81
C LYS A 71 -17.06 2.36 -2.08
N LYS A 72 -16.74 1.14 -2.50
CA LYS A 72 -15.37 0.72 -2.81
C LYS A 72 -14.76 1.63 -3.88
N PRO A 73 -13.48 2.00 -3.81
CA PRO A 73 -12.83 2.70 -4.92
C PRO A 73 -12.85 1.82 -6.17
N ARG A 74 -13.03 2.44 -7.35
CA ARG A 74 -12.96 1.75 -8.64
C ARG A 74 -11.52 1.77 -9.13
N VAL A 75 -10.99 0.62 -9.52
CA VAL A 75 -9.60 0.48 -10.00
C VAL A 75 -9.56 -0.21 -11.35
N LEU A 76 -8.71 0.26 -12.24
CA LEU A 76 -8.39 -0.39 -13.52
C LEU A 76 -6.88 -0.42 -13.66
N VAL A 77 -6.31 -1.60 -13.89
CA VAL A 77 -4.86 -1.80 -13.96
C VAL A 77 -4.45 -2.14 -15.39
N THR A 78 -3.39 -1.51 -15.89
CA THR A 78 -2.62 -1.96 -17.06
C THR A 78 -1.21 -2.39 -16.64
N SER A 79 -0.79 -3.59 -17.03
CA SER A 79 0.44 -4.23 -16.54
C SER A 79 1.14 -5.02 -17.63
N ASP A 80 2.47 -4.96 -17.69
CA ASP A 80 3.32 -5.63 -18.68
C ASP A 80 3.98 -6.91 -18.16
N GLY A 81 3.65 -7.32 -16.93
CA GLY A 81 3.94 -8.64 -16.39
C GLY A 81 5.42 -8.88 -16.10
N GLU A 82 6.18 -7.84 -15.76
CA GLU A 82 7.51 -7.99 -15.17
C GLU A 82 7.45 -8.82 -13.87
N ILE A 83 8.61 -9.14 -13.32
CA ILE A 83 8.67 -9.94 -12.09
C ILE A 83 8.03 -9.18 -10.91
N ASP A 84 8.12 -7.85 -10.88
CA ASP A 84 7.43 -7.00 -9.89
C ASP A 84 5.93 -6.92 -10.13
N ASP A 85 5.44 -6.88 -11.38
CA ASP A 85 3.99 -6.99 -11.63
C ASP A 85 3.45 -8.31 -11.09
N GLN A 86 4.21 -9.40 -11.24
CA GLN A 86 3.85 -10.71 -10.72
C GLN A 86 3.82 -10.76 -9.18
N CYS A 87 4.80 -10.15 -8.51
CA CYS A 87 4.74 -9.95 -7.06
C CYS A 87 3.53 -9.08 -6.65
N SER A 88 3.34 -7.96 -7.33
CA SER A 88 2.28 -6.98 -7.07
C SER A 88 0.90 -7.59 -7.27
N LEU A 89 0.73 -8.47 -8.27
CA LEU A 89 -0.54 -9.14 -8.57
C LEU A 89 -0.96 -10.11 -7.45
N VAL A 90 -0.02 -10.81 -6.81
CA VAL A 90 -0.33 -11.66 -5.63
C VAL A 90 -0.96 -10.79 -4.54
N ARG A 91 -0.31 -9.68 -4.17
CA ARG A 91 -0.85 -8.76 -3.16
C ARG A 91 -2.15 -8.12 -3.63
N PHE A 92 -2.23 -7.64 -4.86
CA PHE A 92 -3.45 -7.05 -5.43
C PHE A 92 -4.66 -7.99 -5.30
N LEU A 93 -4.51 -9.26 -5.64
CA LEU A 93 -5.61 -10.24 -5.52
C LEU A 93 -6.01 -10.51 -4.07
N LEU A 94 -5.07 -10.48 -3.12
CA LEU A 94 -5.38 -10.57 -1.69
C LEU A 94 -6.10 -9.34 -1.13
N TYR A 95 -6.08 -8.21 -1.83
CA TYR A 95 -6.80 -6.99 -1.47
C TYR A 95 -8.04 -6.76 -2.34
N ALA A 96 -8.43 -7.71 -3.18
CA ALA A 96 -9.51 -7.53 -4.15
C ALA A 96 -10.88 -7.21 -3.52
N ASN A 97 -11.10 -7.50 -2.23
CA ASN A 97 -12.28 -7.09 -1.47
C ASN A 97 -12.38 -5.56 -1.27
N GLU A 98 -11.27 -4.83 -1.37
CA GLU A 98 -11.21 -3.39 -1.10
C GLU A 98 -11.72 -2.53 -2.26
N TRP A 99 -11.86 -3.11 -3.46
CA TRP A 99 -12.12 -2.37 -4.69
C TRP A 99 -13.26 -2.94 -5.51
N ASP A 100 -13.82 -2.07 -6.35
CA ASP A 100 -14.52 -2.51 -7.56
C ASP A 100 -13.49 -2.57 -8.69
N ILE A 101 -13.03 -3.78 -9.01
CA ILE A 101 -12.03 -3.99 -10.06
C ILE A 101 -12.71 -3.89 -11.42
N GLU A 102 -12.43 -2.81 -12.14
CA GLU A 102 -12.98 -2.54 -13.46
C GLU A 102 -12.20 -3.22 -14.58
N GLY A 103 -10.91 -3.52 -14.38
CA GLY A 103 -10.08 -4.20 -15.37
C GLY A 103 -8.70 -4.58 -14.85
N ILE A 104 -8.19 -5.72 -15.32
CA ILE A 104 -6.80 -6.18 -15.19
C ILE A 104 -6.30 -6.44 -16.61
N ILE A 105 -5.60 -5.47 -17.18
CA ILE A 105 -5.34 -5.45 -18.62
C ILE A 105 -3.85 -5.62 -18.88
N THR A 106 -3.49 -6.66 -19.65
CA THR A 106 -2.11 -6.86 -20.07
C THR A 106 -1.73 -5.80 -21.12
N SER A 107 -0.64 -5.06 -20.91
CA SER A 107 -0.13 -4.00 -21.80
C SER A 107 1.37 -4.19 -22.07
N SER A 108 1.97 -3.41 -22.97
CA SER A 108 3.44 -3.33 -23.11
C SER A 108 4.04 -2.13 -22.38
N SER A 109 5.35 -2.13 -22.22
CA SER A 109 6.18 -1.01 -21.77
C SER A 109 7.52 -1.00 -22.51
N GLN A 110 8.44 -0.12 -22.11
CA GLN A 110 9.85 -0.16 -22.52
C GLN A 110 10.60 -1.43 -22.04
N TYR A 111 10.06 -2.18 -21.08
CA TYR A 111 10.69 -3.37 -20.50
C TYR A 111 10.13 -4.67 -21.06
N HIS A 112 8.80 -4.77 -21.22
CA HIS A 112 8.12 -5.95 -21.74
C HIS A 112 7.20 -5.61 -22.92
N ALA A 113 7.34 -6.34 -24.02
CA ALA A 113 6.45 -6.31 -25.19
C ALA A 113 6.58 -7.62 -25.97
N HIS A 114 5.71 -7.88 -26.94
CA HIS A 114 5.87 -9.02 -27.84
C HIS A 114 7.27 -9.07 -28.47
N GLY A 115 7.97 -10.19 -28.31
CA GLY A 115 9.35 -10.36 -28.77
C GLY A 115 10.42 -9.68 -27.90
N HIS A 116 10.04 -8.99 -26.81
CA HIS A 116 10.96 -8.36 -25.87
C HIS A 116 10.58 -8.73 -24.43
N ARG A 117 11.26 -9.76 -23.87
CA ARG A 117 11.07 -10.25 -22.48
C ARG A 117 9.62 -10.59 -22.11
N TRP A 118 8.79 -10.90 -23.11
CA TRP A 118 7.36 -11.12 -22.93
C TRP A 118 7.04 -12.32 -22.01
N PRO A 119 6.19 -12.15 -20.97
CA PRO A 119 5.80 -13.23 -20.08
C PRO A 119 4.67 -14.10 -20.66
N GLY A 120 4.04 -13.68 -21.76
CA GLY A 120 2.89 -14.35 -22.38
C GLY A 120 1.61 -13.50 -22.26
N ASP A 121 0.68 -13.64 -23.20
CA ASP A 121 -0.57 -12.86 -23.21
C ASP A 121 -1.50 -13.20 -22.04
N ASP A 122 -1.35 -14.42 -21.52
CA ASP A 122 -2.14 -15.03 -20.47
C ASP A 122 -1.38 -15.16 -19.13
N TRP A 123 -0.30 -14.38 -18.93
CA TRP A 123 0.56 -14.46 -17.75
C TRP A 123 -0.19 -14.30 -16.40
N VAL A 124 -1.35 -13.64 -16.40
CA VAL A 124 -2.24 -13.45 -15.24
C VAL A 124 -2.99 -14.74 -14.85
N GLN A 125 -3.20 -15.68 -15.80
CA GLN A 125 -4.07 -16.86 -15.59
C GLN A 125 -3.60 -17.82 -14.49
N PRO A 126 -2.29 -18.11 -14.31
CA PRO A 126 -1.81 -18.90 -13.18
C PRO A 126 -2.21 -18.30 -11.82
N TYR A 127 -2.16 -16.97 -11.69
CA TYR A 127 -2.52 -16.25 -10.46
C TYR A 127 -4.03 -16.31 -10.19
N LEU A 128 -4.86 -16.12 -11.21
CA LEU A 128 -6.32 -16.27 -11.08
C LEU A 128 -6.71 -17.71 -10.73
N THR A 129 -6.02 -18.69 -11.31
CA THR A 129 -6.22 -20.12 -10.98
C THR A 129 -5.80 -20.44 -9.55
N ALA A 130 -4.80 -19.75 -9.02
CA ALA A 130 -4.39 -19.90 -7.63
C ALA A 130 -5.37 -19.19 -6.67
N TYR A 131 -5.82 -17.98 -7.04
CA TYR A 131 -6.85 -17.24 -6.33
C TYR A 131 -8.15 -18.06 -6.18
N SER A 132 -8.61 -18.73 -7.24
CA SER A 132 -9.83 -19.54 -7.19
C SER A 132 -9.77 -20.67 -6.17
N LYS A 133 -8.57 -21.16 -5.83
CA LYS A 133 -8.36 -22.23 -4.83
C LYS A 133 -8.42 -21.72 -3.39
N VAL A 134 -8.14 -20.43 -3.16
CA VAL A 134 -8.21 -19.79 -1.84
C VAL A 134 -9.48 -18.98 -1.63
N TYR A 135 -10.24 -18.70 -2.70
CA TYR A 135 -11.45 -17.88 -2.68
C TYR A 135 -12.45 -18.27 -1.58
N GLN A 136 -12.70 -19.57 -1.38
CA GLN A 136 -13.66 -20.04 -0.37
C GLN A 136 -13.22 -19.73 1.07
N ASN A 137 -11.91 -19.58 1.33
CA ASN A 137 -11.42 -19.12 2.62
C ASN A 137 -11.52 -17.60 2.71
N LEU A 138 -11.05 -16.87 1.67
CA LEU A 138 -11.11 -15.41 1.63
C LEU A 138 -12.52 -14.85 1.90
N VAL A 139 -13.57 -15.44 1.32
CA VAL A 139 -14.95 -14.98 1.53
C VAL A 139 -15.51 -15.24 2.93
N GLN A 140 -14.85 -16.07 3.74
CA GLN A 140 -15.19 -16.22 5.17
C GLN A 140 -14.69 -15.03 5.99
N HIS A 141 -13.63 -14.35 5.53
CA HIS A 141 -13.08 -13.15 6.15
C HIS A 141 -13.78 -11.88 5.66
N ASP A 142 -14.09 -11.80 4.37
CA ASP A 142 -14.85 -10.69 3.79
C ASP A 142 -15.70 -11.16 2.59
N PRO A 143 -17.05 -11.07 2.65
CA PRO A 143 -17.90 -11.49 1.53
C PRO A 143 -17.73 -10.63 0.26
N GLU A 144 -17.03 -9.50 0.33
CA GLU A 144 -16.82 -8.58 -0.80
C GLU A 144 -15.69 -9.00 -1.76
N TYR A 145 -14.97 -10.10 -1.47
CA TYR A 145 -14.03 -10.67 -2.43
C TYR A 145 -14.72 -11.06 -3.75
N PRO A 146 -14.21 -10.64 -4.92
CA PRO A 146 -14.84 -10.92 -6.20
C PRO A 146 -14.70 -12.38 -6.61
N THR A 147 -15.72 -12.93 -7.29
CA THR A 147 -15.63 -14.29 -7.82
C THR A 147 -14.56 -14.41 -8.90
N ILE A 148 -14.08 -15.63 -9.13
CA ILE A 148 -13.15 -15.92 -10.21
C ILE A 148 -13.74 -15.58 -11.59
N GLU A 149 -15.03 -15.84 -11.83
CA GLU A 149 -15.70 -15.51 -13.09
C GLU A 149 -15.73 -13.99 -13.31
N PHE A 150 -15.95 -13.22 -12.25
CA PHE A 150 -15.88 -11.76 -12.31
C PHE A 150 -14.48 -11.32 -12.71
N LEU A 151 -13.44 -11.77 -11.99
CA LEU A 151 -12.05 -11.39 -12.27
C LEU A 151 -11.64 -11.78 -13.71
N GLN A 152 -11.95 -13.00 -14.15
CA GLN A 152 -11.68 -13.46 -15.52
C GLN A 152 -12.38 -12.58 -16.56
N SER A 153 -13.63 -12.18 -16.32
CA SER A 153 -14.36 -11.28 -17.24
C SER A 153 -13.76 -9.87 -17.33
N ARG A 154 -12.92 -9.50 -16.36
CA ARG A 154 -12.20 -8.22 -16.30
C ARG A 154 -10.73 -8.34 -16.70
N THR A 155 -10.25 -9.54 -17.03
CA THR A 155 -8.86 -9.77 -17.47
C THR A 155 -8.77 -9.86 -18.98
N LEU A 156 -8.09 -8.90 -19.61
CA LEU A 156 -8.10 -8.72 -21.06
C LEU A 156 -6.71 -8.39 -21.62
N LEU A 157 -6.48 -8.71 -22.88
CA LEU A 157 -5.27 -8.32 -23.60
C LEU A 157 -5.42 -6.92 -24.19
N GLY A 158 -4.51 -6.03 -23.82
CA GLY A 158 -4.37 -4.68 -24.34
C GLY A 158 -3.36 -4.59 -25.49
N ASN A 159 -2.80 -3.40 -25.66
CA ASN A 159 -1.78 -3.11 -26.67
C ASN A 159 -0.40 -3.59 -26.17
N VAL A 160 0.10 -4.68 -26.78
CA VAL A 160 1.28 -5.43 -26.30
C VAL A 160 2.39 -5.59 -27.34
N ARG A 161 2.14 -5.17 -28.58
CA ARG A 161 3.04 -5.44 -29.72
C ARG A 161 4.41 -4.81 -29.55
N THR A 162 4.48 -3.55 -29.11
CA THR A 162 5.72 -2.80 -28.88
C THR A 162 5.47 -1.60 -27.97
N GLU A 163 6.52 -1.04 -27.37
CA GLU A 163 6.44 0.15 -26.50
C GLU A 163 5.64 1.27 -27.19
N GLY A 164 4.62 1.78 -26.50
CA GLY A 164 3.87 2.95 -26.95
C GLY A 164 2.94 2.73 -28.15
N GLU A 165 2.68 1.47 -28.54
CA GLU A 165 1.83 1.15 -29.69
C GLU A 165 0.36 1.53 -29.46
N MET A 166 -0.25 2.22 -30.45
CA MET A 166 -1.63 2.71 -30.41
C MET A 166 -2.41 2.51 -31.72
N ASP A 167 -1.92 1.72 -32.66
CA ASP A 167 -2.62 1.49 -33.94
C ASP A 167 -3.79 0.52 -33.73
N GLU A 168 -3.57 -0.55 -32.96
CA GLU A 168 -4.52 -1.64 -32.78
C GLU A 168 -5.61 -1.30 -31.77
N ILE A 169 -6.87 -1.54 -32.15
CA ILE A 169 -7.99 -1.59 -31.20
C ILE A 169 -8.00 -2.99 -30.60
N THR A 170 -7.70 -3.08 -29.32
CA THR A 170 -7.56 -4.35 -28.57
C THR A 170 -8.76 -4.59 -27.65
N PRO A 171 -9.04 -5.85 -27.24
CA PRO A 171 -10.08 -6.14 -26.26
C PRO A 171 -9.93 -5.31 -24.97
N GLY A 172 -8.70 -5.14 -24.48
CA GLY A 172 -8.37 -4.29 -23.34
C GLY A 172 -8.73 -2.82 -23.58
N SER A 173 -8.31 -2.24 -24.70
CA SER A 173 -8.65 -0.84 -25.02
C SER A 173 -10.16 -0.62 -25.14
N GLN A 174 -10.91 -1.53 -25.77
CA GLN A 174 -12.36 -1.45 -25.90
C GLN A 174 -13.07 -1.59 -24.56
N HIS A 175 -12.54 -2.42 -23.67
CA HIS A 175 -13.08 -2.54 -22.32
C HIS A 175 -12.86 -1.28 -21.49
N ILE A 176 -11.69 -0.63 -21.60
CA ILE A 176 -11.48 0.70 -20.99
C ILE A 176 -12.50 1.70 -21.53
N VAL A 177 -12.74 1.72 -22.86
CA VAL A 177 -13.79 2.55 -23.47
C VAL A 177 -15.15 2.29 -22.83
N LYS A 178 -15.56 1.02 -22.75
CA LYS A 178 -16.82 0.61 -22.14
C LYS A 178 -16.94 1.08 -20.68
N VAL A 179 -15.91 0.85 -19.87
CA VAL A 179 -15.88 1.24 -18.45
C VAL A 179 -15.99 2.76 -18.30
N LEU A 180 -15.28 3.53 -19.13
CA LEU A 180 -15.26 4.99 -19.02
C LEU A 180 -16.55 5.64 -19.52
N LEU A 181 -17.22 5.05 -20.51
CA LEU A 181 -18.52 5.52 -21.01
C LEU A 181 -19.70 5.04 -20.14
N ASP A 182 -19.46 4.23 -19.11
CA ASP A 182 -20.52 3.81 -18.20
C ASP A 182 -21.00 5.00 -17.33
N GLU A 183 -22.25 5.41 -17.54
CA GLU A 183 -22.94 6.50 -16.83
C GLU A 183 -23.76 5.99 -15.63
N THR A 184 -23.75 4.69 -15.35
CA THR A 184 -24.47 4.12 -14.19
C THR A 184 -23.73 4.36 -12.87
N ASP A 185 -22.45 4.71 -12.93
CA ASP A 185 -21.61 4.99 -11.77
C ASP A 185 -20.64 6.16 -12.00
N ASP A 186 -20.93 7.27 -11.33
CA ASP A 186 -20.15 8.51 -11.39
C ASP A 186 -18.95 8.54 -10.42
N ARG A 187 -18.70 7.46 -9.67
CA ARG A 187 -17.50 7.38 -8.82
C ARG A 187 -16.24 7.54 -9.66
N PRO A 188 -15.21 8.24 -9.15
CA PRO A 188 -13.91 8.28 -9.79
C PRO A 188 -13.32 6.88 -9.98
N ILE A 189 -12.59 6.70 -11.08
CA ILE A 189 -11.87 5.47 -11.42
C ILE A 189 -10.38 5.75 -11.41
N TRP A 190 -9.64 5.01 -10.58
CA TRP A 190 -8.18 5.03 -10.56
C TRP A 190 -7.65 4.09 -11.64
N ILE A 191 -7.17 4.68 -12.74
CA ILE A 191 -6.51 4.00 -13.84
C ILE A 191 -5.02 3.97 -13.53
N GLN A 192 -4.50 2.77 -13.32
CA GLN A 192 -3.16 2.49 -12.85
C GLN A 192 -2.34 1.91 -13.99
N ALA A 193 -1.22 2.53 -14.34
CA ALA A 193 -0.25 1.97 -15.28
C ALA A 193 0.95 1.46 -14.50
N TRP A 194 1.02 0.14 -14.37
CA TRP A 194 2.17 -0.58 -13.82
C TRP A 194 3.27 -0.62 -14.89
N GLY A 195 2.88 -0.92 -16.14
CA GLY A 195 3.73 -0.79 -17.32
C GLY A 195 3.53 0.52 -18.10
N GLY A 196 3.41 0.40 -19.43
CA GLY A 196 3.14 1.53 -20.32
C GLY A 196 1.71 2.06 -20.25
N THR A 197 1.50 3.26 -20.80
CA THR A 197 0.19 3.93 -20.87
C THR A 197 -0.53 3.72 -22.22
N ASN A 198 0.07 2.96 -23.14
CA ASN A 198 -0.39 2.85 -24.52
C ASN A 198 -1.82 2.32 -24.70
N THR A 199 -2.22 1.32 -23.91
CA THR A 199 -3.58 0.76 -23.97
C THR A 199 -4.62 1.76 -23.48
N ILE A 200 -4.27 2.55 -22.46
CA ILE A 200 -5.08 3.66 -21.96
C ILE A 200 -5.18 4.73 -23.04
N ALA A 201 -4.05 5.14 -23.62
CA ALA A 201 -3.99 6.13 -24.68
C ALA A 201 -4.83 5.72 -25.90
N ARG A 202 -4.79 4.44 -26.30
CA ARG A 202 -5.63 3.91 -27.38
C ARG A 202 -7.11 4.03 -27.05
N ALA A 203 -7.52 3.65 -25.84
CA ALA A 203 -8.91 3.77 -25.41
C ALA A 203 -9.41 5.22 -25.43
N LEU A 204 -8.59 6.14 -24.92
CA LEU A 204 -8.88 7.57 -24.96
C LEU A 204 -8.96 8.11 -26.39
N GLN A 205 -8.12 7.62 -27.30
CA GLN A 205 -8.22 7.96 -28.72
C GLN A 205 -9.55 7.51 -29.33
N THR A 206 -10.02 6.31 -28.99
CA THR A 206 -11.34 5.84 -29.43
C THR A 206 -12.48 6.72 -28.88
N ILE A 207 -12.44 7.07 -27.59
CA ILE A 207 -13.46 7.96 -26.98
C ILE A 207 -13.45 9.34 -27.65
N GLU A 208 -12.27 9.92 -27.85
CA GLU A 208 -12.14 11.25 -28.48
C GLU A 208 -12.70 11.25 -29.90
N SER A 209 -12.52 10.16 -30.67
CA SER A 209 -13.00 10.07 -32.05
C SER A 209 -14.47 9.67 -32.18
N GLU A 210 -14.95 8.74 -31.36
CA GLU A 210 -16.27 8.11 -31.52
C GLU A 210 -17.32 8.68 -30.56
N HIS A 211 -16.89 9.27 -29.44
CA HIS A 211 -17.76 9.82 -28.39
C HIS A 211 -17.31 11.23 -27.93
N PRO A 212 -17.10 12.19 -28.86
CA PRO A 212 -16.56 13.51 -28.52
C PRO A 212 -17.40 14.27 -27.49
N ASP A 213 -18.73 14.06 -27.49
CA ASP A 213 -19.66 14.70 -26.55
C ASP A 213 -19.52 14.19 -25.11
N GLN A 214 -18.86 13.04 -24.89
CA GLN A 214 -18.68 12.43 -23.57
C GLN A 214 -17.28 12.67 -22.99
N VAL A 215 -16.36 13.28 -23.72
CA VAL A 215 -14.96 13.48 -23.31
C VAL A 215 -14.83 14.17 -21.94
N GLU A 216 -15.62 15.21 -21.69
CA GLU A 216 -15.57 15.94 -20.42
C GLU A 216 -16.11 15.10 -19.26
N SER A 217 -17.22 14.40 -19.45
CA SER A 217 -17.80 13.48 -18.46
C SER A 217 -16.82 12.36 -18.10
N VAL A 218 -16.21 11.75 -19.12
CA VAL A 218 -15.16 10.73 -18.95
C VAL A 218 -13.98 11.30 -18.17
N ALA A 219 -13.45 12.46 -18.58
CA ALA A 219 -12.29 13.06 -17.92
C ALA A 219 -12.55 13.39 -16.44
N ASN A 220 -13.76 13.81 -16.08
CA ASN A 220 -14.14 14.10 -14.70
C ASN A 220 -14.07 12.86 -13.79
N LYS A 221 -14.35 11.67 -14.33
CA LYS A 221 -14.27 10.38 -13.60
C LYS A 221 -12.84 9.84 -13.48
N MET A 222 -11.95 10.14 -14.41
CA MET A 222 -10.60 9.54 -14.43
C MET A 222 -9.66 10.08 -13.36
N ARG A 223 -8.86 9.20 -12.76
CA ARG A 223 -7.67 9.53 -11.95
C ARG A 223 -6.54 8.62 -12.43
N PHE A 224 -5.34 9.15 -12.67
CA PHE A 224 -4.20 8.36 -13.11
C PHE A 224 -3.21 8.12 -11.99
N PHE A 225 -2.66 6.91 -11.93
CA PHE A 225 -1.48 6.59 -11.14
C PHE A 225 -0.50 5.78 -11.98
N PHE A 226 0.67 6.35 -12.28
CA PHE A 226 1.67 5.71 -13.12
C PHE A 226 2.93 5.38 -12.32
N ILE A 227 3.46 4.19 -12.54
CA ILE A 227 4.76 3.75 -12.02
C ILE A 227 5.78 4.11 -13.09
N TRP A 228 6.33 5.32 -12.96
CA TRP A 228 6.96 6.04 -14.07
C TRP A 228 6.09 6.18 -15.32
N GLU A 229 6.57 7.00 -16.25
CA GLU A 229 6.10 6.98 -17.63
C GLU A 229 6.90 5.93 -18.42
N GLN A 230 6.47 4.67 -18.44
CA GLN A 230 7.23 3.57 -19.04
C GLN A 230 7.07 3.41 -20.56
N ASP A 231 6.23 4.24 -21.17
CA ASP A 231 6.26 4.51 -22.60
C ASP A 231 6.07 6.01 -22.86
N SER A 232 6.00 6.40 -24.14
CA SER A 232 5.87 7.81 -24.53
C SER A 232 4.43 8.31 -24.63
N THR A 233 3.41 7.45 -24.51
CA THR A 233 2.03 7.79 -24.94
C THR A 233 1.32 8.76 -24.01
N TYR A 234 1.71 8.82 -22.72
CA TYR A 234 1.29 9.92 -21.86
C TYR A 234 1.73 11.28 -22.42
N GLN A 235 2.97 11.40 -22.88
CA GLN A 235 3.52 12.67 -23.37
C GLN A 235 3.13 12.98 -24.82
N SER A 236 3.06 11.96 -25.67
CA SER A 236 2.77 12.15 -27.10
C SER A 236 1.27 12.26 -27.40
N TYR A 237 0.40 11.70 -26.54
CA TYR A 237 -1.03 11.67 -26.77
C TYR A 237 -1.87 12.17 -25.58
N ILE A 238 -1.81 11.49 -24.42
CA ILE A 238 -2.76 11.74 -23.32
C ILE A 238 -2.66 13.18 -22.83
N ARG A 239 -1.46 13.63 -22.43
CA ARG A 239 -1.27 14.96 -21.85
C ARG A 239 -1.59 16.09 -22.85
N PRO A 240 -1.11 16.09 -24.12
CA PRO A 240 -1.46 17.14 -25.08
C PRO A 240 -2.96 17.23 -25.41
N ARG A 241 -3.68 16.11 -25.40
CA ARG A 241 -5.10 16.04 -25.85
C ARG A 241 -6.08 16.16 -24.69
N TRP A 242 -5.78 15.50 -23.57
CA TRP A 242 -6.66 15.36 -22.41
C TRP A 242 -6.24 16.21 -21.20
N GLY A 243 -5.00 16.72 -21.14
CA GLY A 243 -4.49 17.49 -19.99
C GLY A 243 -5.31 18.75 -19.67
N LYS A 244 -5.95 19.35 -20.69
CA LYS A 244 -6.88 20.49 -20.54
C LYS A 244 -8.08 20.20 -19.63
N HIS A 245 -8.42 18.93 -19.40
CA HIS A 245 -9.51 18.51 -18.52
C HIS A 245 -9.08 18.34 -17.05
N ASN A 246 -7.84 18.71 -16.70
CA ASN A 246 -7.36 18.76 -15.32
C ASN A 246 -7.50 17.40 -14.57
N ILE A 247 -7.31 16.29 -15.28
CA ILE A 247 -7.33 14.94 -14.72
C ILE A 247 -6.19 14.80 -13.70
N PRO A 248 -6.47 14.47 -12.42
CA PRO A 248 -5.42 14.18 -11.46
C PRO A 248 -4.53 13.03 -11.93
N THR A 249 -3.23 13.29 -12.08
CA THR A 249 -2.23 12.31 -12.48
C THR A 249 -1.14 12.23 -11.44
N ILE A 250 -0.92 11.05 -10.87
CA ILE A 250 0.26 10.75 -10.06
C ILE A 250 1.25 9.99 -10.94
N ILE A 251 2.52 10.39 -10.91
CA ILE A 251 3.61 9.60 -11.47
C ILE A 251 4.61 9.39 -10.34
N SER A 252 4.88 8.13 -10.01
CA SER A 252 5.64 7.75 -8.81
C SER A 252 7.04 7.26 -9.17
N ASP A 253 8.05 7.71 -8.42
CA ASP A 253 9.43 7.18 -8.37
C ASP A 253 9.74 6.64 -6.96
N GLN A 254 8.97 7.05 -5.95
CA GLN A 254 9.04 6.62 -4.56
C GLN A 254 8.82 5.12 -4.38
N PHE A 255 8.26 4.43 -5.38
CA PHE A 255 8.18 2.98 -5.42
C PHE A 255 9.53 2.29 -5.22
N ILE A 256 10.65 3.02 -5.43
CA ILE A 256 11.98 2.60 -5.02
C ILE A 256 11.97 2.05 -3.59
N ALA A 257 11.15 2.54 -2.66
CA ALA A 257 11.02 1.94 -1.31
C ALA A 257 10.76 0.42 -1.29
N ILE A 258 10.09 -0.13 -2.30
CA ILE A 258 9.73 -1.55 -2.41
C ILE A 258 10.22 -2.15 -3.74
N PHE A 259 11.33 -1.64 -4.26
CA PHE A 259 11.98 -2.10 -5.49
C PHE A 259 13.11 -3.12 -5.22
N TYR A 260 13.64 -3.78 -6.26
CA TYR A 260 14.72 -4.81 -6.24
C TYR A 260 16.01 -4.46 -5.47
N HIS A 261 16.17 -3.25 -4.94
CA HIS A 261 17.38 -2.78 -4.28
C HIS A 261 17.15 -2.29 -2.85
N TRP A 262 16.05 -2.73 -2.22
CA TRP A 262 15.58 -2.22 -0.92
C TRP A 262 16.66 -2.26 0.18
N LYS A 263 17.54 -3.27 0.20
CA LYS A 263 18.67 -3.37 1.14
C LYS A 263 19.66 -2.19 1.10
N LYS A 264 19.69 -1.41 0.01
CA LYS A 264 20.66 -0.32 -0.18
C LYS A 264 20.28 0.99 0.53
N TYR A 265 18.99 1.26 0.72
CA TYR A 265 18.50 2.59 1.14
C TYR A 265 17.42 2.55 2.22
N LEU A 266 16.76 1.40 2.44
CA LEU A 266 15.82 1.31 3.54
C LEU A 266 16.54 1.28 4.88
N PRO A 267 15.98 1.89 5.95
CA PRO A 267 16.53 1.70 7.28
C PRO A 267 16.40 0.23 7.73
N ALA A 268 17.29 -0.21 8.62
CA ALA A 268 17.45 -1.62 9.00
C ALA A 268 16.18 -2.26 9.59
N GLU A 269 15.38 -1.47 10.31
CA GLU A 269 14.09 -1.91 10.85
C GLU A 269 13.12 -2.28 9.72
N GLN A 270 12.96 -1.41 8.71
CA GLN A 270 12.06 -1.67 7.58
C GLN A 270 12.56 -2.82 6.70
N GLN A 271 13.88 -2.98 6.58
CA GLN A 271 14.49 -4.13 5.90
C GLN A 271 14.08 -5.47 6.53
N SER A 272 13.85 -5.51 7.85
CA SER A 272 13.52 -6.77 8.54
C SER A 272 12.19 -7.39 8.09
N PHE A 273 11.23 -6.56 7.65
CA PHE A 273 9.93 -7.00 7.11
C PHE A 273 10.01 -7.46 5.64
N LEU A 274 11.14 -7.25 4.97
CA LEU A 274 11.38 -7.68 3.58
C LEU A 274 12.35 -8.86 3.52
N ALA A 275 13.04 -9.15 4.61
CA ALA A 275 13.97 -10.27 4.70
C ALA A 275 13.23 -11.62 4.67
N GLY A 276 13.90 -12.66 4.18
CA GLY A 276 13.36 -14.01 4.09
C GLY A 276 12.97 -14.60 5.44
N SER A 277 13.64 -14.20 6.52
CA SER A 277 13.25 -14.57 7.89
C SER A 277 11.85 -14.09 8.28
N TRP A 278 11.36 -13.02 7.66
CA TRP A 278 9.99 -12.53 7.83
C TRP A 278 9.09 -13.03 6.70
N MET A 279 9.50 -12.90 5.43
CA MET A 279 8.67 -13.26 4.26
C MET A 279 8.27 -14.73 4.22
N ARG A 280 9.17 -15.65 4.60
CA ARG A 280 8.89 -17.10 4.56
C ARG A 280 7.71 -17.48 5.45
N PRO A 281 7.77 -17.30 6.78
CA PRO A 281 6.68 -17.72 7.65
C PRO A 281 5.40 -16.89 7.49
N ASN A 282 5.48 -15.68 6.94
CA ASN A 282 4.32 -14.78 6.88
C ASN A 282 3.64 -14.73 5.51
N ILE A 283 4.33 -15.10 4.42
CA ILE A 283 3.79 -15.01 3.06
C ILE A 283 4.09 -16.28 2.25
N LEU A 284 5.33 -16.74 2.19
CA LEU A 284 5.75 -17.70 1.16
C LEU A 284 5.43 -19.16 1.50
N GLU A 285 5.50 -19.52 2.79
CA GLU A 285 5.39 -20.89 3.26
C GLU A 285 4.05 -21.09 3.97
N ASP A 286 3.32 -22.15 3.60
CA ASP A 286 2.05 -22.56 4.22
C ASP A 286 0.86 -21.57 4.11
N HIS A 287 0.91 -20.57 3.23
CA HIS A 287 -0.18 -19.60 2.98
C HIS A 287 -0.99 -19.84 1.70
N GLY A 288 -1.03 -21.10 1.25
CA GLY A 288 -1.83 -21.50 0.11
C GLY A 288 -1.24 -21.17 -1.27
N PRO A 289 -1.92 -21.61 -2.35
CA PRO A 289 -1.36 -21.63 -3.70
C PRO A 289 -1.15 -20.23 -4.31
N LEU A 290 -1.90 -19.21 -3.90
CA LEU A 290 -1.72 -17.85 -4.43
C LEU A 290 -0.42 -17.23 -3.89
N CYS A 291 -0.19 -17.31 -2.59
CA CYS A 291 1.03 -16.80 -1.97
C CYS A 291 2.28 -17.57 -2.41
N ALA A 292 2.15 -18.89 -2.65
CA ALA A 292 3.23 -19.72 -3.19
C ALA A 292 3.70 -19.31 -4.60
N LEU A 293 2.90 -18.53 -5.35
CA LEU A 293 3.30 -17.98 -6.64
C LEU A 293 4.10 -16.68 -6.52
N TYR A 294 4.24 -16.09 -5.34
CA TYR A 294 5.03 -14.87 -5.15
C TYR A 294 6.50 -15.11 -5.53
N PRO A 295 7.05 -14.43 -6.56
CA PRO A 295 8.39 -14.72 -7.06
C PRO A 295 9.48 -14.05 -6.19
N ALA A 296 9.66 -14.55 -4.97
CA ALA A 296 10.73 -14.14 -4.05
C ALA A 296 12.13 -14.43 -4.61
N HIS A 297 13.16 -13.80 -4.01
CA HIS A 297 14.55 -14.13 -4.34
C HIS A 297 14.86 -15.62 -4.08
N LYS A 298 15.62 -16.24 -4.98
CA LYS A 298 16.01 -17.66 -4.87
C LYS A 298 17.39 -17.86 -4.22
N GLY A 299 18.05 -16.77 -3.83
CA GLY A 299 19.41 -16.78 -3.26
C GLY A 299 20.53 -16.76 -4.31
N ASP A 300 20.19 -16.58 -5.57
CA ASP A 300 21.11 -16.42 -6.71
C ASP A 300 21.45 -14.97 -7.02
N ASP A 301 20.59 -14.02 -6.61
CA ASP A 301 20.85 -12.59 -6.76
C ASP A 301 21.86 -12.09 -5.72
N LYS A 302 22.87 -11.36 -6.19
CA LYS A 302 23.94 -10.83 -5.34
C LYS A 302 23.38 -9.93 -4.23
N GLY A 303 23.58 -10.33 -2.98
CA GLY A 303 23.20 -9.55 -1.79
C GLY A 303 21.82 -9.91 -1.22
N PHE A 304 21.12 -10.88 -1.81
CA PHE A 304 19.82 -11.34 -1.35
C PHE A 304 19.87 -12.83 -0.99
N ASP A 305 19.15 -13.17 0.08
CA ASP A 305 19.02 -14.54 0.55
C ASP A 305 17.77 -15.17 -0.07
N ALA A 306 17.72 -16.50 -0.10
CA ALA A 306 16.53 -17.20 -0.59
C ALA A 306 15.32 -16.87 0.30
N GLY A 307 14.20 -16.50 -0.31
CA GLY A 307 12.97 -16.08 0.37
C GLY A 307 12.90 -14.58 0.67
N ASP A 308 13.97 -13.80 0.42
CA ASP A 308 13.87 -12.35 0.49
C ASP A 308 12.81 -11.81 -0.47
N PHE A 309 12.11 -10.76 -0.04
CA PHE A 309 11.21 -9.98 -0.88
C PHE A 309 11.92 -9.53 -2.16
N ARG A 310 11.29 -9.76 -3.32
CA ARG A 310 11.85 -9.46 -4.64
C ARG A 310 11.71 -7.99 -5.01
N SER A 311 10.51 -7.57 -5.37
CA SER A 311 10.14 -6.21 -5.75
C SER A 311 8.62 -6.17 -5.87
N GLU A 312 8.00 -5.06 -5.49
CA GLU A 312 6.62 -4.73 -5.80
C GLU A 312 6.58 -3.27 -6.25
N GLY A 313 7.37 -2.95 -7.29
CA GLY A 313 7.48 -1.60 -7.83
C GLY A 313 6.11 -0.99 -8.15
N ASP A 314 5.13 -1.82 -8.50
CA ASP A 314 3.83 -1.34 -8.95
C ASP A 314 2.77 -1.23 -7.86
N SER A 315 2.98 -1.91 -6.75
CA SER A 315 2.07 -1.88 -5.60
C SER A 315 1.69 -0.49 -5.09
N PRO A 316 2.53 0.57 -5.15
CA PRO A 316 2.11 1.90 -4.71
C PRO A 316 0.85 2.41 -5.42
N ALA A 317 0.61 1.98 -6.66
CA ALA A 317 -0.56 2.38 -7.44
C ALA A 317 -1.86 1.93 -6.80
N PHE A 318 -1.96 0.67 -6.36
CA PHE A 318 -3.16 0.18 -5.69
C PHE A 318 -3.13 0.45 -4.18
N LEU A 319 -1.96 0.45 -3.53
CA LEU A 319 -1.80 0.82 -2.12
C LEU A 319 -2.29 2.25 -1.85
N HIS A 320 -2.19 3.15 -2.83
CA HIS A 320 -2.78 4.50 -2.77
C HIS A 320 -4.30 4.49 -2.57
N THR A 321 -4.96 3.46 -3.09
CA THR A 321 -6.42 3.34 -3.16
C THR A 321 -7.03 2.44 -2.08
N ILE A 322 -6.22 1.85 -1.19
CA ILE A 322 -6.76 1.09 -0.06
C ILE A 322 -7.29 2.08 0.99
N PRO A 323 -8.57 1.98 1.40
CA PRO A 323 -9.20 2.93 2.31
C PRO A 323 -8.81 2.70 3.78
N VAL A 324 -7.51 2.74 4.10
CA VAL A 324 -6.98 2.56 5.46
C VAL A 324 -7.26 3.74 6.41
N GLY A 325 -7.95 4.79 5.91
CA GLY A 325 -8.34 5.98 6.66
C GLY A 325 -7.33 7.13 6.68
N LEU A 326 -6.28 7.03 5.86
CA LEU A 326 -5.30 8.11 5.64
C LEU A 326 -5.79 9.20 4.68
N ARG A 327 -6.97 9.04 4.05
CA ARG A 327 -7.57 9.99 3.09
C ARG A 327 -6.66 10.31 1.88
N SER A 328 -5.82 9.37 1.45
CA SER A 328 -4.86 9.54 0.34
C SER A 328 -5.52 9.95 -0.98
N MET A 329 -6.70 9.41 -1.27
CA MET A 329 -7.43 9.68 -2.52
C MET A 329 -8.06 11.07 -2.58
N GLU A 330 -8.17 11.79 -1.45
CA GLU A 330 -8.70 13.16 -1.45
C GLU A 330 -7.67 14.17 -1.94
N SER A 331 -6.38 13.88 -1.77
CA SER A 331 -5.28 14.69 -2.31
C SER A 331 -3.97 13.89 -2.38
N PRO A 332 -3.29 13.87 -3.55
CA PRO A 332 -1.97 13.25 -3.66
C PRO A 332 -0.92 13.81 -2.68
N GLY A 333 -1.09 15.06 -2.25
CA GLY A 333 -0.19 15.72 -1.30
C GLY A 333 -0.36 15.29 0.16
N TRP A 334 -1.44 14.59 0.50
CA TRP A 334 -1.70 14.19 1.88
C TRP A 334 -0.90 12.98 2.31
N GLY A 335 -0.52 12.12 1.36
CA GLY A 335 0.28 10.93 1.62
C GLY A 335 -0.55 9.75 2.15
N GLY A 336 -0.12 8.56 1.78
CA GLY A 336 -0.66 7.28 2.28
C GLY A 336 0.31 6.15 1.98
N TRP A 337 -0.17 4.91 2.03
CA TRP A 337 0.65 3.73 1.70
C TRP A 337 1.25 3.78 0.30
N GLY A 338 0.55 4.41 -0.66
CA GLY A 338 1.06 4.62 -2.01
C GLY A 338 2.11 5.74 -2.18
N GLY A 339 2.42 6.52 -1.14
CA GLY A 339 3.37 7.65 -1.23
C GLY A 339 2.71 9.02 -1.05
N ARG A 340 3.49 10.11 -1.19
CA ARG A 340 3.07 11.52 -1.03
C ARG A 340 3.72 12.41 -2.09
N TYR A 341 2.94 13.27 -2.74
CA TYR A 341 3.35 13.94 -3.96
C TYR A 341 3.22 15.47 -3.89
N VAL A 342 3.89 16.17 -4.80
CA VAL A 342 3.74 17.62 -5.01
C VAL A 342 3.26 17.90 -6.42
N LYS A 343 2.37 18.88 -6.55
CA LYS A 343 1.84 19.31 -7.83
C LYS A 343 2.94 20.04 -8.61
N VAL A 344 3.38 19.49 -9.72
CA VAL A 344 4.51 20.02 -10.50
C VAL A 344 4.03 20.81 -11.72
N ARG A 345 3.09 20.27 -12.49
CA ARG A 345 2.57 20.89 -13.72
C ARG A 345 1.14 20.43 -13.97
N GLU A 346 0.28 21.32 -14.50
CA GLU A 346 -1.14 21.02 -14.74
C GLU A 346 -1.78 20.38 -13.50
N ASN A 347 -2.36 19.18 -13.59
CA ASN A 347 -2.74 18.35 -12.44
C ASN A 347 -1.89 17.08 -12.30
N THR A 348 -0.63 17.16 -12.74
CA THR A 348 0.39 16.12 -12.57
C THR A 348 1.15 16.34 -11.26
N TRP A 349 1.21 15.28 -10.47
CA TRP A 349 1.84 15.21 -9.16
C TRP A 349 3.00 14.23 -9.24
N LEU A 350 4.18 14.70 -8.86
CA LEU A 350 5.42 13.92 -8.84
C LEU A 350 5.98 13.89 -7.42
N ASP A 351 7.02 13.10 -7.19
CA ASP A 351 7.61 13.03 -5.85
C ASP A 351 8.33 14.33 -5.48
N PRO A 352 8.24 14.77 -4.23
CA PRO A 352 8.96 15.94 -3.75
C PRO A 352 10.48 15.68 -3.78
N VAL A 353 11.20 16.48 -4.55
CA VAL A 353 12.67 16.44 -4.59
C VAL A 353 13.21 17.59 -3.72
N ALA A 354 13.98 17.24 -2.68
CA ALA A 354 14.58 18.22 -1.78
C ALA A 354 15.84 18.90 -2.35
N ASP A 355 16.46 18.29 -3.37
CA ASP A 355 17.63 18.85 -4.05
C ASP A 355 17.24 20.08 -4.87
N SER A 356 17.65 21.26 -4.41
CA SER A 356 17.38 22.55 -5.06
C SER A 356 17.99 22.70 -6.46
N THR A 357 18.93 21.83 -6.84
CA THR A 357 19.56 21.84 -8.18
C THR A 357 18.79 21.01 -9.20
N TYR A 358 17.87 20.15 -8.75
CA TYR A 358 17.05 19.35 -9.63
C TYR A 358 15.90 20.17 -10.22
N SER A 359 15.75 20.11 -11.54
CA SER A 359 14.59 20.64 -12.25
C SER A 359 13.77 19.47 -12.77
N TYR A 360 12.47 19.46 -12.45
CA TYR A 360 11.54 18.51 -13.05
C TYR A 360 11.57 18.67 -14.59
N PRO A 361 11.61 17.57 -15.35
CA PRO A 361 11.61 17.63 -16.80
C PRO A 361 10.23 18.05 -17.34
N ASP A 362 10.21 18.74 -18.48
CA ASP A 362 8.98 19.01 -19.22
C ASP A 362 8.40 17.74 -19.86
N GLY A 363 9.26 16.77 -20.20
CA GLY A 363 8.92 15.49 -20.81
C GLY A 363 8.69 14.37 -19.79
N ARG A 364 9.02 13.13 -20.20
CA ARG A 364 8.81 11.92 -19.39
C ARG A 364 9.51 12.04 -18.04
N TRP A 365 8.81 11.63 -16.99
CA TRP A 365 9.37 11.35 -15.68
C TRP A 365 9.47 9.82 -15.48
N TYR A 366 10.69 9.31 -15.68
CA TYR A 366 10.96 7.87 -15.77
C TYR A 366 12.42 7.58 -15.43
N GLY A 367 12.89 6.35 -15.67
CA GLY A 367 14.19 5.89 -15.20
C GLY A 367 15.44 6.73 -15.55
N ASP A 368 15.41 7.60 -16.57
CA ASP A 368 16.54 8.49 -16.91
C ASP A 368 16.38 9.94 -16.44
N SER A 369 15.18 10.33 -15.99
CA SER A 369 14.89 11.71 -15.61
C SER A 369 14.37 11.85 -14.18
N ALA A 370 13.86 10.77 -13.58
CA ALA A 370 13.41 10.73 -12.21
C ALA A 370 14.60 10.82 -11.23
N TRP A 371 14.43 11.65 -10.20
CA TRP A 371 15.54 11.99 -9.29
C TRP A 371 15.99 10.77 -8.48
N GLY A 372 15.08 10.01 -7.89
CA GLY A 372 15.40 8.86 -7.06
C GLY A 372 16.11 7.79 -7.86
N ARG A 373 15.67 7.51 -9.09
CA ARG A 373 16.39 6.57 -9.96
C ARG A 373 17.78 7.03 -10.34
N SER A 374 17.92 8.31 -10.69
CA SER A 374 19.21 8.92 -11.04
C SER A 374 20.17 8.84 -9.85
N ARG A 375 19.69 9.20 -8.65
CA ARG A 375 20.43 9.12 -7.40
C ARG A 375 20.83 7.70 -7.06
N LEU A 376 19.94 6.73 -7.25
CA LEU A 376 20.21 5.31 -7.05
C LEU A 376 21.36 4.79 -7.94
N ARG A 377 21.50 5.29 -9.19
CA ARG A 377 22.60 4.92 -10.11
C ARG A 377 23.97 5.37 -9.61
N GLU A 378 24.03 6.41 -8.78
CA GLU A 378 25.29 6.89 -8.18
C GLU A 378 25.86 5.91 -7.15
N ASN A 379 25.03 4.97 -6.65
CA ASN A 379 25.44 3.87 -5.76
C ASN A 379 26.23 4.35 -4.53
N ARG A 380 25.78 5.47 -3.93
CA ARG A 380 26.36 6.03 -2.71
C ARG A 380 26.04 5.13 -1.50
N PRO A 381 27.02 4.77 -0.66
CA PRO A 381 26.74 4.05 0.58
C PRO A 381 26.02 4.96 1.58
N ASN A 382 25.03 4.44 2.31
CA ASN A 382 24.28 5.15 3.35
C ASN A 382 23.68 6.50 2.88
N ASP A 383 23.05 6.49 1.70
CA ASP A 383 22.51 7.70 1.07
C ASP A 383 21.27 8.24 1.79
N ALA A 384 21.50 9.10 2.79
CA ALA A 384 20.44 9.68 3.61
C ALA A 384 19.41 10.50 2.79
N GLU A 385 19.83 11.11 1.68
CA GLU A 385 18.91 11.85 0.81
C GLU A 385 17.95 10.90 0.10
N LEU A 386 18.45 9.78 -0.44
CA LEU A 386 17.60 8.76 -1.05
C LEU A 386 16.70 8.10 -0.01
N THR A 387 17.22 7.78 1.18
CA THR A 387 16.41 7.25 2.28
C THR A 387 15.28 8.21 2.67
N LEU A 388 15.53 9.52 2.75
CA LEU A 388 14.48 10.51 3.04
C LEU A 388 13.49 10.68 1.89
N TYR A 389 13.96 10.61 0.64
CA TYR A 389 13.13 10.72 -0.55
C TYR A 389 12.06 9.63 -0.61
N VAL A 390 12.41 8.37 -0.29
CA VAL A 390 11.48 7.24 -0.31
C VAL A 390 10.69 7.06 1.01
N LYS A 391 10.91 7.93 2.00
CA LYS A 391 10.21 7.91 3.31
C LYS A 391 8.69 7.89 3.23
N PRO A 392 8.02 8.61 2.31
CA PRO A 392 6.57 8.61 2.33
C PRO A 392 5.94 7.24 2.01
N ILE A 393 6.71 6.27 1.50
CA ILE A 393 6.30 4.85 1.40
C ILE A 393 6.87 4.01 2.54
N TRP A 394 8.19 3.98 2.75
CA TRP A 394 8.77 3.01 3.71
C TRP A 394 8.33 3.22 5.16
N ARG A 395 7.86 4.42 5.52
CA ARG A 395 7.34 4.68 6.87
C ARG A 395 6.12 3.83 7.23
N TRP A 396 5.47 3.24 6.23
CA TRP A 396 4.30 2.37 6.41
C TRP A 396 4.65 0.89 6.29
N MET A 397 5.94 0.53 6.15
CA MET A 397 6.37 -0.83 5.80
C MET A 397 5.81 -1.88 6.75
N GLU A 398 5.93 -1.67 8.06
CA GLU A 398 5.40 -2.60 9.06
C GLU A 398 3.90 -2.81 8.91
N ALA A 399 3.11 -1.72 8.84
CA ALA A 399 1.66 -1.81 8.69
C ALA A 399 1.26 -2.52 7.37
N MET A 400 1.92 -2.19 6.26
CA MET A 400 1.66 -2.81 4.95
C MET A 400 2.02 -4.31 4.93
N GLN A 401 3.14 -4.67 5.58
CA GLN A 401 3.61 -6.05 5.62
C GLN A 401 2.75 -6.90 6.57
N ASN A 402 2.41 -6.40 7.75
CA ASN A 402 1.47 -7.10 8.64
C ASN A 402 0.09 -7.29 8.00
N ASP A 403 -0.43 -6.29 7.28
CA ASP A 403 -1.72 -6.43 6.57
C ASP A 403 -1.63 -7.47 5.43
N PHE A 404 -0.51 -7.52 4.72
CA PHE A 404 -0.27 -8.56 3.72
C PHE A 404 -0.19 -9.97 4.35
N ALA A 405 0.50 -10.09 5.49
CA ALA A 405 0.61 -11.35 6.23
C ALA A 405 -0.74 -11.84 6.77
N ALA A 406 -1.58 -10.96 7.32
CA ALA A 406 -2.93 -11.34 7.75
C ALA A 406 -3.78 -11.83 6.58
N ARG A 407 -3.68 -11.19 5.40
CA ARG A 407 -4.40 -11.66 4.20
C ARG A 407 -3.83 -12.95 3.62
N ALA A 408 -2.54 -13.22 3.82
CA ALA A 408 -1.95 -14.51 3.50
C ALA A 408 -2.53 -15.60 4.42
N ASP A 409 -2.69 -15.31 5.73
CA ASP A 409 -3.38 -16.18 6.68
C ASP A 409 -4.83 -16.46 6.24
N TRP A 410 -5.56 -15.45 5.74
CA TRP A 410 -6.94 -15.61 5.24
C TRP A 410 -7.07 -16.60 4.07
N CYS A 411 -5.96 -16.95 3.40
CA CYS A 411 -5.98 -17.94 2.34
C CYS A 411 -6.20 -19.37 2.85
N ILE A 412 -5.88 -19.64 4.12
CA ILE A 412 -5.84 -21.01 4.67
C ILE A 412 -6.52 -21.17 6.03
N LYS A 413 -6.64 -20.10 6.82
CA LYS A 413 -7.23 -20.13 8.16
C LYS A 413 -8.73 -19.82 8.11
N SER A 414 -9.45 -20.17 9.17
CA SER A 414 -10.81 -19.68 9.38
C SER A 414 -10.82 -18.27 9.97
N PHE A 415 -11.97 -17.59 9.97
CA PHE A 415 -12.14 -16.27 10.60
C PHE A 415 -11.56 -16.23 12.03
N ALA A 416 -11.89 -17.21 12.87
CA ALA A 416 -11.47 -17.20 14.28
C ALA A 416 -9.96 -17.47 14.50
N GLU A 417 -9.23 -17.87 13.46
CA GLU A 417 -7.81 -18.24 13.54
C GLU A 417 -6.89 -17.19 12.88
N ALA A 418 -7.45 -16.15 12.26
CA ALA A 418 -6.71 -15.07 11.64
C ALA A 418 -7.16 -13.71 12.17
N ASN A 419 -6.25 -12.74 12.17
CA ASN A 419 -6.54 -11.38 12.62
C ASN A 419 -7.23 -10.55 11.52
N HIS A 420 -8.04 -9.56 11.92
CA HIS A 420 -8.71 -8.59 11.07
C HIS A 420 -8.49 -7.16 11.56
N PRO A 421 -8.42 -6.18 10.65
CA PRO A 421 -8.01 -4.84 11.02
C PRO A 421 -9.02 -4.13 11.95
N PRO A 422 -8.54 -3.31 12.89
CA PRO A 422 -9.43 -2.56 13.77
C PRO A 422 -10.24 -1.52 13.00
N ILE A 423 -11.46 -1.25 13.47
CA ILE A 423 -12.33 -0.23 12.92
C ILE A 423 -12.10 1.08 13.68
N VAL A 424 -11.41 2.04 13.05
CA VAL A 424 -11.14 3.35 13.66
C VAL A 424 -12.29 4.31 13.41
N LYS A 425 -12.92 4.76 14.49
CA LYS A 425 -14.00 5.75 14.49
C LYS A 425 -13.63 6.91 15.40
N LEU A 426 -13.81 8.12 14.89
CA LEU A 426 -13.61 9.33 15.68
C LEU A 426 -14.96 9.90 16.12
N ALA A 427 -15.06 10.28 17.39
CA ALA A 427 -16.12 11.17 17.86
C ALA A 427 -15.85 12.64 17.47
N THR A 428 -14.62 12.93 17.03
CA THR A 428 -14.20 14.21 16.46
C THR A 428 -14.48 14.27 14.96
N PRO A 429 -15.01 15.39 14.42
CA PRO A 429 -15.13 15.59 12.98
C PRO A 429 -13.78 15.47 12.25
N LEU A 430 -13.78 14.89 11.05
CA LEU A 430 -12.57 14.73 10.24
C LEU A 430 -12.07 16.05 9.65
N ASP A 431 -12.95 17.04 9.49
CA ASP A 431 -12.61 18.38 8.99
C ASP A 431 -13.06 19.43 10.01
N LEU A 432 -12.11 20.25 10.44
CA LEU A 432 -12.30 21.26 11.47
C LEU A 432 -11.81 22.61 10.96
N GLN A 433 -12.51 23.67 11.36
CA GLN A 433 -12.08 25.04 11.14
C GLN A 433 -11.93 25.75 12.48
N VAL A 434 -10.69 26.07 12.86
CA VAL A 434 -10.35 26.46 14.24
C VAL A 434 -9.46 27.71 14.25
N GLN A 435 -9.72 28.63 15.17
CA GLN A 435 -8.89 29.83 15.34
C GLN A 435 -7.54 29.50 15.99
N ALA A 436 -6.50 30.23 15.62
CA ALA A 436 -5.19 30.14 16.27
C ALA A 436 -5.30 30.36 17.79
N GLY A 437 -4.58 29.55 18.57
CA GLY A 437 -4.59 29.58 20.03
C GLY A 437 -5.75 28.85 20.70
N LYS A 438 -6.72 28.31 19.96
CA LYS A 438 -7.80 27.50 20.53
C LYS A 438 -7.37 26.06 20.75
N GLU A 439 -7.92 25.46 21.80
CA GLU A 439 -7.78 24.04 22.08
C GLU A 439 -8.76 23.21 21.26
N VAL A 440 -8.30 22.04 20.83
CA VAL A 440 -9.07 21.04 20.11
C VAL A 440 -8.96 19.72 20.87
N SER A 441 -10.11 19.17 21.23
CA SER A 441 -10.23 17.81 21.76
C SER A 441 -10.30 16.83 20.61
N LEU A 442 -9.58 15.72 20.74
CA LEU A 442 -9.52 14.61 19.80
C LEU A 442 -10.01 13.37 20.53
N SER A 443 -10.84 12.57 19.89
CA SER A 443 -11.38 11.34 20.50
C SER A 443 -11.60 10.27 19.46
N ALA A 444 -11.00 9.10 19.70
CA ALA A 444 -11.19 7.87 18.95
C ALA A 444 -12.27 6.97 19.59
N HIS A 445 -13.13 7.53 20.45
CA HIS A 445 -14.23 6.81 21.06
C HIS A 445 -15.16 6.22 20.00
N GLY A 446 -15.50 4.94 20.17
CA GLY A 446 -16.27 4.15 19.21
C GLY A 446 -15.41 3.37 18.21
N SER A 447 -14.07 3.44 18.33
CA SER A 447 -13.20 2.47 17.67
C SER A 447 -13.36 1.09 18.30
N SER A 448 -13.27 0.04 17.51
CA SER A 448 -13.51 -1.34 17.92
C SER A 448 -12.65 -2.31 17.13
N ASP A 449 -12.47 -3.50 17.67
CA ASP A 449 -11.79 -4.60 16.99
C ASP A 449 -12.81 -5.72 16.68
N PRO A 450 -12.86 -6.24 15.44
CA PRO A 450 -13.79 -7.31 15.08
C PRO A 450 -13.47 -8.66 15.74
N ASP A 451 -12.22 -8.90 16.12
CA ASP A 451 -11.75 -10.13 16.78
C ASP A 451 -11.81 -10.01 18.31
N GLY A 452 -12.05 -8.79 18.80
CA GLY A 452 -12.11 -8.47 20.23
C GLY A 452 -10.74 -8.15 20.84
N ASP A 453 -9.74 -7.89 19.99
CA ASP A 453 -8.40 -7.54 20.39
C ASP A 453 -8.34 -6.16 21.07
N GLN A 454 -7.30 -5.97 21.89
CA GLN A 454 -7.05 -4.71 22.58
C GLN A 454 -6.45 -3.69 21.62
N LEU A 455 -6.99 -2.48 21.66
CA LEU A 455 -6.55 -1.38 20.81
C LEU A 455 -5.54 -0.48 21.51
N SER A 456 -4.43 -0.22 20.83
CA SER A 456 -3.48 0.84 21.16
C SER A 456 -3.72 2.07 20.28
N TYR A 457 -3.50 3.27 20.82
CA TYR A 457 -3.80 4.53 20.14
C TYR A 457 -2.55 5.40 20.03
N ARG A 458 -2.40 6.08 18.90
CA ARG A 458 -1.37 7.07 18.69
C ARG A 458 -1.88 8.24 17.85
N TRP A 459 -1.86 9.42 18.43
CA TRP A 459 -2.13 10.69 17.77
C TRP A 459 -0.83 11.37 17.41
N TRP A 460 -0.69 11.77 16.14
CA TRP A 460 0.51 12.45 15.69
C TRP A 460 0.24 13.49 14.60
N HIS A 461 1.09 14.53 14.56
CA HIS A 461 1.02 15.58 13.55
C HIS A 461 1.76 15.13 12.29
N TYR A 462 1.03 14.95 11.19
CA TYR A 462 1.61 14.66 9.88
C TYR A 462 2.05 15.95 9.19
N GLN A 463 3.14 16.51 9.72
CA GLN A 463 3.66 17.82 9.32
C GLN A 463 3.91 17.94 7.81
N GLU A 464 4.45 16.89 7.17
CA GLU A 464 4.78 16.93 5.75
C GLU A 464 3.54 16.99 4.82
N ALA A 465 2.34 16.76 5.34
CA ALA A 465 1.08 16.85 4.60
C ALA A 465 0.37 18.21 4.75
N GLY A 466 0.70 18.98 5.79
CA GLY A 466 0.11 20.28 6.06
C GLY A 466 0.94 21.45 5.53
N THR A 467 0.35 22.65 5.58
CA THR A 467 1.07 23.88 5.23
C THR A 467 1.64 24.59 6.46
N PHE A 468 1.25 24.19 7.68
CA PHE A 468 1.83 24.73 8.91
C PHE A 468 3.24 24.14 9.14
N PRO A 469 4.30 24.96 9.21
CA PRO A 469 5.68 24.48 9.09
C PRO A 469 6.29 23.94 10.39
N HIS A 470 5.60 23.99 11.52
CA HIS A 470 6.15 23.62 12.82
C HIS A 470 5.47 22.40 13.43
N THR A 471 6.20 21.68 14.27
CA THR A 471 5.66 20.53 15.02
C THR A 471 4.66 20.99 16.07
N ILE A 472 3.60 20.20 16.26
CA ILE A 472 2.56 20.43 17.26
C ILE A 472 2.72 19.36 18.33
N GLN A 473 2.71 19.78 19.60
CA GLN A 473 2.63 18.87 20.72
C GLN A 473 1.17 18.48 20.95
N ILE A 474 0.91 17.18 21.01
CA ILE A 474 -0.39 16.60 21.32
C ILE A 474 -0.29 16.04 22.73
N ARG A 475 -1.18 16.50 23.62
CA ARG A 475 -1.31 15.97 24.98
C ARG A 475 -2.09 14.67 24.91
N ASP A 476 -1.66 13.72 25.73
CA ASP A 476 -2.24 12.38 25.82
C ASP A 476 -2.24 11.64 24.47
N ALA A 477 -1.20 11.89 23.67
CA ALA A 477 -1.07 11.37 22.31
C ALA A 477 -1.13 9.83 22.20
N ALA A 478 -0.88 9.10 23.29
CA ALA A 478 -0.95 7.63 23.32
C ALA A 478 -2.28 7.09 23.91
N GLN A 479 -3.27 7.96 24.10
CA GLN A 479 -4.57 7.61 24.69
C GLN A 479 -5.68 7.69 23.63
N GLN A 480 -6.83 7.07 23.93
CA GLN A 480 -8.02 7.13 23.06
C GLN A 480 -8.51 8.58 22.88
N ASP A 481 -8.45 9.37 23.95
CA ASP A 481 -8.75 10.79 23.96
C ASP A 481 -7.44 11.60 24.09
N ALA A 482 -7.29 12.61 23.25
CA ALA A 482 -6.13 13.48 23.19
C ALA A 482 -6.54 14.94 23.01
N SER A 483 -5.60 15.87 23.12
CA SER A 483 -5.88 17.27 22.80
C SER A 483 -4.64 18.01 22.33
N PHE A 484 -4.85 19.09 21.58
CA PHE A 484 -3.78 20.02 21.23
C PHE A 484 -4.31 21.44 21.17
N SER A 485 -3.41 22.41 21.26
CA SER A 485 -3.75 23.81 20.99
C SER A 485 -3.25 24.18 19.60
N VAL A 486 -4.12 24.74 18.76
CA VAL A 486 -3.70 25.32 17.48
C VAL A 486 -2.66 26.41 17.77
N PRO A 487 -1.45 26.34 17.20
CA PRO A 487 -0.41 27.31 17.52
C PRO A 487 -0.85 28.74 17.23
N LYS A 488 -0.54 29.69 18.13
CA LYS A 488 -0.85 31.11 17.94
C LYS A 488 -0.15 31.73 16.73
N SER A 489 0.95 31.11 16.27
CA SER A 489 1.70 31.50 15.08
C SER A 489 1.08 30.99 13.78
N ALA A 490 0.08 30.10 13.85
CA ALA A 490 -0.59 29.59 12.66
C ALA A 490 -1.44 30.70 12.02
N ARG A 491 -1.33 30.83 10.70
CA ARG A 491 -2.00 31.88 9.92
C ARG A 491 -3.30 31.35 9.31
N GLN A 492 -4.24 32.26 9.11
CA GLN A 492 -5.49 31.95 8.41
C GLN A 492 -5.22 31.24 7.08
N GLY A 493 -5.95 30.15 6.83
CA GLY A 493 -5.82 29.30 5.64
C GLY A 493 -4.77 28.20 5.75
N GLU A 494 -3.85 28.24 6.73
CA GLU A 494 -2.91 27.14 6.92
C GLU A 494 -3.63 25.86 7.36
N THR A 495 -3.11 24.72 6.91
CA THR A 495 -3.62 23.39 7.25
C THR A 495 -2.70 22.65 8.20
N ILE A 496 -3.31 21.94 9.15
CA ILE A 496 -2.67 21.03 10.10
C ILE A 496 -3.33 19.67 9.92
N HIS A 497 -2.54 18.62 9.72
CA HIS A 497 -3.04 17.26 9.54
C HIS A 497 -2.65 16.40 10.73
N LEU A 498 -3.63 15.87 11.45
CA LEU A 498 -3.41 14.92 12.53
C LEU A 498 -3.86 13.53 12.11
N ILE A 499 -3.12 12.53 12.55
CA ILE A 499 -3.43 11.12 12.32
C ILE A 499 -3.74 10.49 13.67
N CYS A 500 -4.91 9.86 13.77
CA CYS A 500 -5.18 8.80 14.73
C CYS A 500 -4.73 7.50 14.10
N GLU A 501 -3.73 6.85 14.68
CA GLU A 501 -3.23 5.53 14.32
C GLU A 501 -3.68 4.58 15.42
N VAL A 502 -4.34 3.49 15.04
CA VAL A 502 -4.86 2.49 15.97
C VAL A 502 -4.37 1.13 15.52
N THR A 503 -3.74 0.42 16.45
CA THR A 503 -3.16 -0.90 16.21
C THR A 503 -3.72 -1.87 17.23
N ASP A 504 -4.25 -2.99 16.75
CA ASP A 504 -4.67 -4.10 17.61
C ASP A 504 -3.48 -4.82 18.25
N ASN A 505 -3.74 -5.83 19.08
CA ASN A 505 -2.71 -6.72 19.61
C ASN A 505 -2.84 -8.16 19.07
N GLY A 506 -3.49 -8.33 17.92
CA GLY A 506 -3.60 -9.59 17.21
C GLY A 506 -2.28 -10.00 16.57
N THR A 507 -2.27 -11.12 15.85
CA THR A 507 -1.06 -11.64 15.20
C THR A 507 -1.34 -11.97 13.72
N PRO A 508 -0.67 -11.29 12.77
CA PRO A 508 0.17 -10.09 12.98
C PRO A 508 -0.67 -8.90 13.45
N ALA A 509 -0.05 -7.92 14.13
CA ALA A 509 -0.78 -6.75 14.61
C ALA A 509 -1.19 -5.84 13.43
N LEU A 510 -2.47 -5.50 13.31
CA LEU A 510 -2.99 -4.71 12.20
C LEU A 510 -3.27 -3.27 12.60
N THR A 511 -3.00 -2.36 11.66
CA THR A 511 -3.11 -0.91 11.89
C THR A 511 -4.11 -0.28 10.93
N ARG A 512 -4.97 0.58 11.46
CA ARG A 512 -5.85 1.48 10.69
C ARG A 512 -5.76 2.90 11.22
N TYR A 513 -6.24 3.84 10.41
CA TYR A 513 -6.03 5.26 10.64
C TYR A 513 -7.33 6.05 10.54
N GLN A 514 -7.32 7.27 11.11
CA GLN A 514 -8.22 8.35 10.72
C GLN A 514 -7.45 9.66 10.67
N ARG A 515 -7.59 10.40 9.56
CA ARG A 515 -6.97 11.72 9.40
C ARG A 515 -7.95 12.85 9.73
N VAL A 516 -7.55 13.71 10.65
CA VAL A 516 -8.23 14.98 10.96
C VAL A 516 -7.48 16.13 10.27
N LEU A 517 -8.20 16.89 9.45
CA LEU A 517 -7.73 18.12 8.81
C LEU A 517 -8.25 19.32 9.60
N ILE A 518 -7.34 20.17 10.05
CA ILE A 518 -7.66 21.45 10.67
C ILE A 518 -7.24 22.57 9.74
N GLN A 519 -8.20 23.41 9.34
CA GLN A 519 -7.96 24.65 8.63
C GLN A 519 -8.02 25.82 9.62
N VAL A 520 -6.95 26.63 9.65
CA VAL A 520 -6.87 27.77 10.56
C VAL A 520 -7.77 28.91 10.07
N LYS A 521 -8.61 29.44 10.96
CA LYS A 521 -9.53 30.55 10.70
C LYS A 521 -8.97 31.91 11.05
#